data_AF-A0A9W2Y7K8-F1
#
_entry.id   AF-A0A9W2Y7K8-F1
#
_cell.length_a   1.000
_cell.length_b   1.000
_cell.length_c   1.000
_cell.angle_alpha   90.00
_cell.angle_beta   90.00
_cell.angle_gamma   90.00
#
_symmetry.space_group_name_H-M   'P 1'
#
loop_
_entity.id
_entity.type
_entity.pdbx_description
1 polymer ?
#
loop_
_entity_poly.entity_id
_entity_poly.type
_entity_poly.pdbx_seq_one_letter_code
_entity_poly.pdbx_strand_id
1 'polypeptide(L)'
;MMLASSSTNSRSSTLTRRYRTRAATSEVDETLFASQKPMPAGGRGKQASKAKENPAKNQDGKTVQIITKDLIRNLRIPQTDPSGQSVILPLVEFERITHASKALEKEEREALMDAYNRKKEEEINASEERKRQMYLADLSREQNPALTELELEARDRTQRLLERASTLRMEQEDEIKQLNKLILSAQCQATRDTQIQEKKLIQAELLEEEKRLDAMMEVERRKALETVEQIDELRKQQRISGMQQICGQIRQREEEKQLQDELKEQERRQIRENQERMNEEDLKALEKKRAEQQYLHEEVMHINAETMRAKEKRREEEKLADMRDMEYIQKKMEREAEYEAKQRRIKKDKELEIARLRAQQERAKDYKAEQDELRARRNQEINDRKWRLKEKEQAERRAQEEATLRAARLEQVHHKEHMLSMEAGREKAEFERVLRAQQETASRQKEAEEKQHRRAQRHADALRQQMRERELCAAAQRRETFQEADQLTEQARQRQTRLHEIREKKLQELRCVSTGISEKYCGEVERRAGGCTLTTRP
;
A
#
# COMPACT_ATOMS: atom_id res chain seq x y z
N MET A 1 1.02 62.46 12.44
CA MET A 1 0.28 61.77 13.52
C MET A 1 0.78 60.34 13.54
N MET A 2 1.54 59.94 14.57
CA MET A 2 1.07 59.53 15.91
C MET A 2 0.39 58.14 15.84
N LEU A 3 1.09 57.07 16.27
CA LEU A 3 0.91 56.36 17.56
C LEU A 3 -0.29 55.38 17.56
N ALA A 4 -0.31 54.22 18.25
CA ALA A 4 0.71 53.41 18.93
C ALA A 4 0.08 52.08 19.44
N SER A 5 0.90 51.16 19.99
CA SER A 5 0.55 50.18 21.05
C SER A 5 -0.50 49.06 20.72
N SER A 6 -0.57 47.90 21.38
CA SER A 6 0.05 47.43 22.64
C SER A 6 0.14 45.88 22.73
N SER A 7 1.32 45.39 23.14
CA SER A 7 1.62 44.39 24.21
C SER A 7 0.72 43.18 24.55
N THR A 8 1.34 42.01 24.77
CA THR A 8 1.44 41.36 26.12
C THR A 8 2.59 40.32 26.21
N ASN A 9 3.14 40.14 27.42
CA ASN A 9 4.25 39.25 27.79
C ASN A 9 3.86 37.77 27.91
N SER A 10 4.83 36.85 27.71
CA SER A 10 5.26 35.94 28.81
C SER A 10 6.60 35.24 28.56
N ARG A 11 7.53 35.52 29.47
CA ARG A 11 8.88 34.97 29.69
C ARG A 11 9.00 33.44 29.58
N SER A 12 10.11 32.96 29.00
CA SER A 12 10.92 31.90 29.62
C SER A 12 12.41 32.15 29.34
N SER A 13 13.28 31.77 30.26
CA SER A 13 14.70 32.14 30.25
C SER A 13 15.60 30.92 30.46
N THR A 14 16.41 30.59 29.46
CA THR A 14 17.49 29.60 29.58
C THR A 14 18.78 30.17 28.99
N LEU A 15 19.71 30.60 29.87
CA LEU A 15 21.05 31.00 29.47
C LEU A 15 21.79 29.78 28.88
N THR A 16 22.18 29.86 27.62
CA THR A 16 23.23 29.01 27.05
C THR A 16 24.43 29.87 26.67
N ARG A 17 25.46 29.86 27.52
CA ARG A 17 26.76 30.48 27.22
C ARG A 17 27.41 29.71 26.07
N ARG A 18 27.41 30.28 24.86
CA ARG A 18 28.21 29.77 23.75
C ARG A 18 29.68 30.16 23.97
N TYR A 19 30.55 29.17 24.12
CA TYR A 19 32.00 29.40 24.11
C TYR A 19 32.50 29.66 22.68
N ARG A 20 33.55 30.48 22.56
CA ARG A 20 34.18 30.87 21.30
C ARG A 20 35.51 30.12 21.14
N THR A 21 35.58 29.23 20.15
CA THR A 21 36.82 28.52 19.79
C THR A 21 37.89 29.53 19.37
N ARG A 22 39.14 29.39 19.83
CA ARG A 22 40.20 30.39 19.61
C ARG A 22 41.51 29.85 18.99
N ALA A 23 41.65 28.54 18.83
CA ALA A 23 42.67 27.87 18.02
C ALA A 23 42.16 26.48 17.60
N ALA A 24 42.69 25.91 16.52
CA ALA A 24 42.24 24.61 15.97
C ALA A 24 43.29 23.49 16.09
N THR A 25 44.50 23.80 16.55
CA THR A 25 45.60 22.84 16.76
C THR A 25 46.34 23.20 18.05
N SER A 26 46.52 22.22 18.94
CA SER A 26 47.44 22.30 20.07
C SER A 26 48.33 21.08 20.04
N GLU A 27 49.57 21.25 19.62
CA GLU A 27 50.63 20.28 19.91
C GLU A 27 51.00 20.47 21.38
N VAL A 28 50.82 19.41 22.17
CA VAL A 28 51.25 19.32 23.57
C VAL A 28 52.01 18.01 23.73
N ASP A 29 53.18 18.09 24.34
CA ASP A 29 54.14 17.00 24.49
C ASP A 29 53.67 16.01 25.58
N GLU A 30 53.45 14.75 25.20
CA GLU A 30 52.89 13.67 26.03
C GLU A 30 53.92 13.01 26.98
N THR A 31 55.08 13.65 27.24
CA THR A 31 56.20 13.03 27.99
C THR A 31 56.30 13.41 29.47
N LEU A 32 55.29 14.08 30.06
CA LEU A 32 55.44 14.76 31.37
C LEU A 32 54.55 14.29 32.54
N PHE A 33 53.70 13.27 32.38
CA PHE A 33 52.82 12.79 33.47
C PHE A 33 52.76 11.25 33.62
N ALA A 34 53.74 10.69 34.33
CA ALA A 34 53.70 9.30 34.81
C ALA A 34 53.50 9.25 36.34
N SER A 35 52.31 8.83 36.80
CA SER A 35 51.97 8.68 38.23
C SER A 35 52.07 7.23 38.71
N GLN A 36 52.56 7.05 39.95
CA GLN A 36 52.92 5.75 40.55
C GLN A 36 51.76 5.00 41.25
N LYS A 37 51.99 3.69 41.51
CA LYS A 37 51.45 2.77 42.56
C LYS A 37 50.56 1.61 42.03
N PRO A 38 50.40 0.49 42.79
CA PRO A 38 51.42 -0.24 43.56
C PRO A 38 51.36 -1.78 43.35
N MET A 39 52.38 -2.52 43.83
CA MET A 39 52.40 -3.99 43.89
C MET A 39 51.42 -4.56 44.94
N PRO A 40 51.10 -5.87 44.87
CA PRO A 40 51.60 -6.73 45.96
C PRO A 40 52.39 -7.98 45.50
N ALA A 41 53.12 -8.54 46.45
CA ALA A 41 54.16 -9.56 46.31
C ALA A 41 53.71 -10.94 45.77
N GLY A 42 54.62 -11.62 45.05
CA GLY A 42 54.37 -12.96 44.46
C GLY A 42 55.57 -13.91 44.28
N GLY A 43 56.78 -13.55 44.72
CA GLY A 43 57.87 -14.51 44.99
C GLY A 43 58.79 -14.97 43.83
N ARG A 44 60.07 -15.16 44.20
CA ARG A 44 61.14 -15.97 43.54
C ARG A 44 61.73 -15.47 42.21
N GLY A 45 62.80 -14.67 42.33
CA GLY A 45 63.83 -14.49 41.30
C GLY A 45 65.02 -13.74 41.90
N LYS A 46 66.14 -14.42 42.18
CA LYS A 46 67.29 -13.81 42.88
C LYS A 46 68.03 -12.82 41.98
N GLN A 47 68.43 -11.70 42.57
CA GLN A 47 69.24 -10.66 41.93
C GLN A 47 70.59 -11.20 41.46
N ALA A 48 71.03 -10.74 40.29
CA ALA A 48 72.44 -10.78 39.92
C ALA A 48 73.24 -9.82 40.80
N SER A 49 74.35 -10.29 41.36
CA SER A 49 75.43 -9.39 41.76
C SER A 49 76.78 -10.12 41.72
N LYS A 50 77.77 -9.43 41.14
CA LYS A 50 79.22 -9.69 41.18
C LYS A 50 79.70 -11.08 40.75
N ALA A 51 80.35 -11.12 39.59
CA ALA A 51 81.19 -12.23 39.18
C ALA A 51 82.24 -12.54 40.26
N LYS A 52 82.45 -13.84 40.52
CA LYS A 52 83.57 -14.34 41.32
C LYS A 52 84.82 -14.36 40.46
N GLU A 53 85.81 -13.56 40.82
CA GLU A 53 87.21 -13.89 40.52
C GLU A 53 87.70 -14.96 41.50
N ASN A 54 88.54 -15.88 41.02
CA ASN A 54 89.38 -16.81 41.78
C ASN A 54 90.16 -17.69 40.77
N PRO A 55 91.35 -18.21 41.11
CA PRO A 55 92.48 -17.48 41.68
C PRO A 55 93.81 -17.80 40.97
N ALA A 56 94.75 -16.87 40.91
CA ALA A 56 96.14 -17.13 40.54
C ALA A 56 97.09 -16.70 41.67
N LYS A 57 98.11 -17.53 41.93
CA LYS A 57 98.89 -17.56 43.19
C LYS A 57 100.19 -16.75 43.13
N ASN A 58 100.55 -16.16 44.27
CA ASN A 58 101.89 -15.79 44.74
C ASN A 58 102.56 -14.60 43.99
N GLN A 59 103.51 -13.84 44.56
CA GLN A 59 104.39 -14.08 45.72
C GLN A 59 104.53 -12.86 46.66
N ASP A 60 104.80 -13.15 47.94
CA ASP A 60 105.06 -12.18 49.01
C ASP A 60 106.45 -11.53 48.91
N GLY A 61 106.58 -10.27 49.37
CA GLY A 61 107.85 -9.57 49.49
C GLY A 61 107.95 -8.77 50.79
N LYS A 62 109.00 -9.03 51.59
CA LYS A 62 109.19 -8.41 52.92
C LYS A 62 109.55 -6.92 52.80
N THR A 63 108.82 -6.07 53.51
CA THR A 63 109.13 -4.63 53.69
C THR A 63 109.75 -4.38 55.06
N VAL A 64 110.77 -3.53 55.15
CA VAL A 64 111.37 -3.08 56.42
C VAL A 64 111.05 -1.60 56.63
N GLN A 65 110.58 -1.26 57.84
CA GLN A 65 110.36 0.12 58.26
C GLN A 65 111.64 0.71 58.83
N ILE A 66 112.02 1.90 58.37
CA ILE A 66 113.13 2.67 58.95
C ILE A 66 112.55 3.94 59.59
N ILE A 67 112.90 4.17 60.86
CA ILE A 67 112.46 5.32 61.65
C ILE A 67 113.71 6.17 61.96
N THR A 68 113.73 7.40 61.43
CA THR A 68 114.60 8.47 61.91
C THR A 68 113.72 9.66 62.32
N LYS A 69 114.27 10.61 63.10
CA LYS A 69 113.49 11.47 64.01
C LYS A 69 112.31 12.24 63.42
N ASP A 70 112.28 12.53 62.12
CA ASP A 70 111.25 13.38 61.52
C ASP A 70 110.38 12.73 60.42
N LEU A 71 110.66 11.51 59.92
CA LEU A 71 109.76 10.80 58.97
C LEU A 71 109.94 9.26 58.98
N ILE A 72 108.82 8.53 58.87
CA ILE A 72 108.78 7.08 58.64
C ILE A 72 108.68 6.80 57.13
N ARG A 73 109.48 5.87 56.59
CA ARG A 73 109.43 5.46 55.17
C ARG A 73 109.39 3.94 55.02
N ASN A 74 108.55 3.45 54.12
CA ASN A 74 108.49 2.05 53.69
C ASN A 74 109.30 1.90 52.39
N LEU A 75 110.40 1.14 52.42
CA LEU A 75 111.20 0.82 51.23
C LEU A 75 111.04 -0.66 50.87
N ARG A 76 110.82 -0.95 49.58
CA ARG A 76 110.78 -2.30 49.01
C ARG A 76 112.11 -2.57 48.32
N ILE A 77 112.87 -3.55 48.82
CA ILE A 77 114.18 -3.92 48.29
C ILE A 77 113.98 -4.81 47.05
N PRO A 78 114.57 -4.49 45.88
CA PRO A 78 114.64 -5.41 44.76
C PRO A 78 115.62 -6.55 45.06
N GLN A 79 115.28 -7.79 44.69
CA GLN A 79 116.29 -8.85 44.62
C GLN A 79 117.11 -8.73 43.34
N THR A 80 118.34 -9.23 43.42
CA THR A 80 119.42 -9.17 42.43
C THR A 80 119.12 -9.84 41.09
N ASP A 81 119.87 -9.41 40.08
CA ASP A 81 119.77 -9.81 38.67
C ASP A 81 119.86 -11.32 38.40
N PRO A 82 119.15 -11.80 37.35
CA PRO A 82 119.49 -13.02 36.65
C PRO A 82 119.94 -12.72 35.21
N SER A 83 121.12 -12.13 35.02
CA SER A 83 121.81 -12.17 33.72
C SER A 83 122.52 -13.52 33.58
N GLY A 84 122.06 -14.41 32.69
CA GLY A 84 122.85 -15.62 32.40
C GLY A 84 122.17 -16.87 31.82
N GLN A 85 120.92 -16.83 31.35
CA GLN A 85 120.30 -17.99 30.69
C GLN A 85 119.70 -17.64 29.33
N SER A 86 120.34 -18.14 28.27
CA SER A 86 119.77 -18.18 26.92
C SER A 86 118.67 -19.24 26.87
N VAL A 87 117.41 -18.82 26.98
CA VAL A 87 116.26 -19.70 26.78
C VAL A 87 116.14 -20.00 25.28
N ILE A 88 116.47 -21.24 24.90
CA ILE A 88 116.20 -21.75 23.54
C ILE A 88 114.69 -21.99 23.46
N LEU A 89 113.95 -21.09 22.82
CA LEU A 89 112.53 -21.31 22.54
C LEU A 89 112.37 -22.52 21.60
N PRO A 90 111.54 -23.52 21.94
CA PRO A 90 111.16 -24.57 21.01
C PRO A 90 110.49 -23.97 19.77
N LEU A 91 110.80 -24.49 18.57
CA LEU A 91 110.29 -23.94 17.31
C LEU A 91 108.76 -23.82 17.31
N VAL A 92 108.06 -24.80 17.89
CA VAL A 92 106.58 -24.82 18.03
C VAL A 92 106.05 -23.67 18.90
N GLU A 93 106.77 -23.28 19.96
CA GLU A 93 106.35 -22.14 20.78
C GLU A 93 106.72 -20.81 20.13
N PHE A 94 107.85 -20.74 19.43
CA PHE A 94 108.19 -19.59 18.60
C PHE A 94 107.18 -19.40 17.45
N GLU A 95 106.75 -20.47 16.79
CA GLU A 95 105.68 -20.48 15.78
C GLU A 95 104.32 -20.09 16.40
N ARG A 96 103.92 -20.68 17.54
CA ARG A 96 102.70 -20.28 18.24
C ARG A 96 102.71 -18.80 18.62
N ILE A 97 103.84 -18.28 19.09
CA ILE A 97 104.01 -16.86 19.45
C ILE A 97 104.02 -15.97 18.21
N THR A 98 104.68 -16.36 17.11
CA THR A 98 104.70 -15.56 15.87
C THR A 98 103.37 -15.60 15.11
N HIS A 99 102.62 -16.70 15.16
CA HIS A 99 101.25 -16.75 14.65
C HIS A 99 100.26 -15.97 15.52
N ALA A 100 100.43 -15.96 16.85
CA ALA A 100 99.59 -15.15 17.76
C ALA A 100 100.00 -13.66 17.83
N SER A 101 101.26 -13.32 17.54
CA SER A 101 101.79 -11.95 17.53
C SER A 101 101.72 -11.29 16.16
N LYS A 102 101.46 -12.06 15.08
CA LYS A 102 100.88 -11.51 13.86
C LYS A 102 99.57 -10.84 14.23
N ALA A 103 99.62 -9.51 14.35
CA ALA A 103 98.44 -8.69 14.47
C ALA A 103 97.63 -8.86 13.18
N LEU A 104 96.58 -9.70 13.24
CA LEU A 104 95.55 -9.82 12.22
C LEU A 104 95.25 -8.44 11.65
N GLU A 105 95.25 -8.31 10.33
CA GLU A 105 94.98 -7.03 9.70
C GLU A 105 93.59 -6.52 10.14
N LYS A 106 93.39 -5.19 10.08
CA LYS A 106 92.11 -4.61 10.54
C LYS A 106 90.92 -5.29 9.85
N GLU A 107 91.06 -5.56 8.56
CA GLU A 107 90.09 -6.28 7.73
C GLU A 107 89.81 -7.71 8.22
N GLU A 108 90.83 -8.47 8.67
CA GLU A 108 90.63 -9.84 9.20
C GLU A 108 89.92 -9.82 10.57
N ARG A 109 90.23 -8.83 11.42
CA ARG A 109 89.53 -8.63 12.70
C ARG A 109 88.09 -8.17 12.49
N GLU A 110 87.87 -7.26 11.56
CA GLU A 110 86.54 -6.78 11.17
C GLU A 110 85.72 -7.93 10.57
N ALA A 111 86.29 -8.74 9.67
CA ALA A 111 85.64 -9.93 9.11
C ALA A 111 85.27 -10.99 10.17
N LEU A 112 86.12 -11.20 11.18
CA LEU A 112 85.82 -12.11 12.30
C LEU A 112 84.73 -11.56 13.22
N MET A 113 84.73 -10.25 13.49
CA MET A 113 83.67 -9.59 14.26
C MET A 113 82.34 -9.57 13.51
N ASP A 114 82.36 -9.35 12.20
CA ASP A 114 81.19 -9.43 11.32
C ASP A 114 80.64 -10.86 11.24
N ALA A 115 81.51 -11.87 11.12
CA ALA A 115 81.08 -13.28 11.15
C ALA A 115 80.50 -13.68 12.52
N TYR A 116 81.01 -13.11 13.62
CA TYR A 116 80.45 -13.28 14.96
C TYR A 116 79.09 -12.57 15.12
N ASN A 117 78.99 -11.33 14.62
CA ASN A 117 77.76 -10.54 14.62
C ASN A 117 76.66 -11.22 13.78
N ARG A 118 76.97 -11.71 12.57
CA ARG A 118 76.04 -12.46 11.71
C ARG A 118 75.49 -13.71 12.40
N LYS A 119 76.35 -14.53 13.03
CA LYS A 119 75.90 -15.70 13.82
C LYS A 119 75.00 -15.30 14.98
N LYS A 120 75.31 -14.21 15.67
CA LYS A 120 74.48 -13.67 16.75
C LYS A 120 73.14 -13.12 16.24
N GLU A 121 73.12 -12.49 15.06
CA GLU A 121 71.90 -12.07 14.38
C GLU A 121 71.05 -13.25 13.92
N GLU A 122 71.67 -14.31 13.38
CA GLU A 122 71.01 -15.59 13.05
C GLU A 122 70.38 -16.24 14.30
N GLU A 123 71.10 -16.29 15.43
CA GLU A 123 70.58 -16.77 16.72
C GLU A 123 69.42 -15.91 17.25
N ILE A 124 69.52 -14.58 17.14
CA ILE A 124 68.45 -13.64 17.51
C ILE A 124 67.23 -13.85 16.62
N ASN A 125 67.40 -13.89 15.29
CA ASN A 125 66.34 -14.13 14.32
C ASN A 125 65.65 -15.47 14.56
N ALA A 126 66.41 -16.55 14.76
CA ALA A 126 65.85 -17.86 15.12
C ALA A 126 65.16 -17.87 16.50
N SER A 127 65.51 -16.96 17.42
CA SER A 127 64.76 -16.74 18.67
C SER A 127 63.47 -15.95 18.44
N GLU A 128 63.50 -14.95 17.55
CA GLU A 128 62.34 -14.14 17.18
C GLU A 128 61.32 -14.94 16.39
N GLU A 129 61.74 -15.77 15.44
CA GLU A 129 60.85 -16.66 14.68
C GLU A 129 60.13 -17.64 15.60
N ARG A 130 60.83 -18.24 16.58
CA ARG A 130 60.19 -19.08 17.61
C ARG A 130 59.22 -18.30 18.48
N LYS A 131 59.54 -17.05 18.87
CA LYS A 131 58.60 -16.16 19.57
C LYS A 131 57.38 -15.80 18.72
N ARG A 132 57.56 -15.52 17.42
CA ARG A 132 56.49 -15.21 16.47
C ARG A 132 55.59 -16.42 16.25
N GLN A 133 56.16 -17.62 16.10
CA GLN A 133 55.40 -18.88 16.00
C GLN A 133 54.61 -19.16 17.28
N MET A 134 55.22 -19.00 18.46
CA MET A 134 54.53 -19.15 19.75
C MET A 134 53.41 -18.11 19.89
N TYR A 135 53.67 -16.84 19.56
CA TYR A 135 52.66 -15.78 19.58
C TYR A 135 51.49 -16.05 18.62
N LEU A 136 51.75 -16.55 17.41
CA LEU A 136 50.70 -16.95 16.47
C LEU A 136 49.92 -18.18 16.95
N ALA A 137 50.58 -19.12 17.62
CA ALA A 137 49.91 -20.28 18.23
C ALA A 137 49.00 -19.84 19.40
N ASP A 138 49.49 -18.96 20.27
CA ASP A 138 48.71 -18.40 21.37
C ASP A 138 47.53 -17.57 20.83
N LEU A 139 47.74 -16.72 19.82
CA LEU A 139 46.68 -15.95 19.15
C LEU A 139 45.62 -16.88 18.53
N SER A 140 46.02 -18.01 17.93
CA SER A 140 45.08 -18.99 17.37
C SER A 140 44.28 -19.73 18.44
N ARG A 141 44.84 -19.86 19.65
CA ARG A 141 44.23 -20.48 20.83
C ARG A 141 43.30 -19.54 21.59
N GLU A 142 43.61 -18.24 21.61
CA GLU A 142 42.71 -17.17 22.08
C GLU A 142 41.54 -16.94 21.11
N GLN A 143 41.75 -17.10 19.80
CA GLN A 143 40.68 -17.01 18.79
C GLN A 143 39.77 -18.23 18.80
N ASN A 144 40.29 -19.41 19.14
CA ASN A 144 39.54 -20.68 19.18
C ASN A 144 39.60 -21.32 20.58
N PRO A 145 39.01 -20.69 21.62
CA PRO A 145 38.85 -21.35 22.91
C PRO A 145 37.94 -22.57 22.72
N ALA A 146 38.36 -23.71 23.30
CA ALA A 146 37.51 -24.89 23.34
C ALA A 146 36.27 -24.57 24.19
N LEU A 147 35.11 -24.58 23.56
CA LEU A 147 33.86 -24.15 24.19
C LEU A 147 33.47 -25.10 25.32
N THR A 148 33.09 -24.51 26.44
CA THR A 148 32.56 -25.23 27.59
C THR A 148 31.25 -25.91 27.21
N GLU A 149 30.93 -27.06 27.82
CA GLU A 149 29.67 -27.78 27.56
C GLU A 149 28.43 -26.88 27.71
N LEU A 150 28.44 -25.97 28.70
CA LEU A 150 27.38 -24.96 28.90
C LEU A 150 27.31 -23.93 27.76
N GLU A 151 28.44 -23.59 27.13
CA GLU A 151 28.50 -22.67 25.99
C GLU A 151 28.08 -23.36 24.68
N LEU A 152 28.37 -24.65 24.53
CA LEU A 152 27.83 -25.49 23.47
C LEU A 152 26.32 -25.64 23.61
N GLU A 153 25.81 -25.96 24.81
CA GLU A 153 24.36 -25.98 25.05
C GLU A 153 23.70 -24.61 24.81
N ALA A 154 24.36 -23.49 25.18
CA ALA A 154 23.85 -22.16 24.88
C ALA A 154 23.84 -21.88 23.36
N ARG A 155 24.87 -22.33 22.62
CA ARG A 155 24.92 -22.26 21.15
C ARG A 155 23.80 -23.11 20.53
N ASP A 156 23.60 -24.34 20.97
CA ASP A 156 22.50 -25.20 20.49
C ASP A 156 21.13 -24.59 20.77
N ARG A 157 20.92 -24.06 21.99
CA ARG A 157 19.66 -23.39 22.36
C ARG A 157 19.43 -22.15 21.51
N THR A 158 20.45 -21.33 21.27
CA THR A 158 20.34 -20.14 20.40
C THR A 158 20.14 -20.52 18.93
N GLN A 159 20.81 -21.55 18.41
CA GLN A 159 20.59 -22.08 17.07
C GLN A 159 19.14 -22.58 16.91
N ARG A 160 18.63 -23.42 17.81
CA ARG A 160 17.22 -23.87 17.79
C ARG A 160 16.22 -22.71 17.85
N LEU A 161 16.54 -21.64 18.58
CA LEU A 161 15.71 -20.42 18.60
C LEU A 161 15.79 -19.64 17.28
N LEU A 162 16.97 -19.54 16.65
CA LEU A 162 17.15 -18.92 15.34
C LEU A 162 16.49 -19.71 14.22
N GLU A 163 16.58 -21.05 14.25
CA GLU A 163 15.88 -21.97 13.36
C GLU A 163 14.38 -21.86 13.52
N ARG A 164 13.86 -21.87 14.76
CA ARG A 164 12.42 -21.66 15.02
C ARG A 164 11.95 -20.27 14.58
N ALA A 165 12.78 -19.24 14.75
CA ALA A 165 12.46 -17.90 14.26
C ALA A 165 12.51 -17.82 12.73
N SER A 166 13.41 -18.56 12.08
CA SER A 166 13.49 -18.61 10.62
C SER A 166 12.31 -19.39 10.03
N THR A 167 11.95 -20.57 10.56
CA THR A 167 10.76 -21.31 10.10
C THR A 167 9.49 -20.49 10.26
N LEU A 168 9.27 -19.82 11.40
CA LEU A 168 8.12 -18.94 11.59
C LEU A 168 8.08 -17.76 10.61
N ARG A 169 9.23 -17.19 10.24
CA ARG A 169 9.31 -16.14 9.19
C ARG A 169 8.97 -16.70 7.81
N MET A 170 9.45 -17.90 7.50
CA MET A 170 9.12 -18.57 6.22
C MET A 170 7.64 -18.93 6.14
N GLU A 171 7.03 -19.41 7.22
CA GLU A 171 5.57 -19.68 7.25
C GLU A 171 4.71 -18.42 7.17
N GLN A 172 5.29 -17.25 7.45
CA GLN A 172 4.66 -15.95 7.21
C GLN A 172 4.74 -15.48 5.75
N GLU A 173 5.47 -16.15 4.86
CA GLU A 173 5.44 -15.85 3.42
C GLU A 173 4.12 -16.33 2.78
N ASP A 174 3.50 -15.47 1.97
CA ASP A 174 2.14 -15.73 1.48
C ASP A 174 2.04 -16.95 0.53
N GLU A 175 3.09 -17.26 -0.21
CA GLU A 175 3.16 -18.47 -1.04
C GLU A 175 3.17 -19.74 -0.17
N ILE A 176 3.87 -19.72 0.97
CA ILE A 176 3.88 -20.83 1.93
C ILE A 176 2.53 -20.91 2.67
N LYS A 177 1.87 -19.78 2.99
CA LYS A 177 0.49 -19.80 3.49
C LYS A 177 -0.49 -20.40 2.48
N GLN A 178 -0.35 -20.08 1.19
CA GLN A 178 -1.16 -20.66 0.12
C GLN A 178 -0.91 -22.17 -0.01
N LEU A 179 0.36 -22.61 0.05
CA LEU A 179 0.71 -24.03 0.09
C LEU A 179 0.11 -24.73 1.32
N ASN A 180 0.24 -24.15 2.52
CA ASN A 180 -0.36 -24.67 3.75
C ASN A 180 -1.90 -24.78 3.65
N LYS A 181 -2.58 -23.85 2.96
CA LYS A 181 -4.03 -23.94 2.67
C LYS A 181 -4.36 -25.09 1.71
N LEU A 182 -3.57 -25.28 0.66
CA LEU A 182 -3.73 -26.41 -0.27
C LEU A 182 -3.53 -27.75 0.46
N ILE A 183 -2.48 -27.84 1.29
CA ILE A 183 -2.19 -28.96 2.19
C ILE A 183 -3.40 -29.31 3.07
N LEU A 184 -3.92 -28.31 3.80
CA LEU A 184 -5.06 -28.51 4.68
C LEU A 184 -6.31 -28.93 3.89
N SER A 185 -6.53 -28.36 2.70
CA SER A 185 -7.66 -28.76 1.84
C SER A 185 -7.56 -30.21 1.36
N ALA A 186 -6.34 -30.68 1.04
CA ALA A 186 -6.08 -32.07 0.65
C ALA A 186 -6.25 -33.04 1.83
N GLN A 187 -5.81 -32.65 3.03
CA GLN A 187 -6.08 -33.37 4.27
C GLN A 187 -7.60 -33.51 4.52
N CYS A 188 -8.35 -32.40 4.43
CA CYS A 188 -9.80 -32.43 4.60
C CYS A 188 -10.51 -33.27 3.52
N GLN A 189 -10.02 -33.29 2.27
CA GLN A 189 -10.54 -34.15 1.21
C GLN A 189 -10.31 -35.63 1.52
N ALA A 190 -9.09 -36.00 1.92
CA ALA A 190 -8.77 -37.37 2.31
C ALA A 190 -9.66 -37.86 3.46
N THR A 191 -9.80 -37.05 4.53
CA THR A 191 -10.72 -37.38 5.66
C THR A 191 -12.18 -37.43 5.24
N ARG A 192 -12.62 -36.59 4.30
CA ARG A 192 -13.99 -36.63 3.79
C ARG A 192 -14.25 -37.91 3.00
N ASP A 193 -13.28 -38.35 2.21
CA ASP A 193 -13.42 -39.55 1.38
C ASP A 193 -13.39 -40.83 2.23
N THR A 194 -12.64 -40.87 3.35
CA THR A 194 -12.76 -41.96 4.33
C THR A 194 -14.13 -41.95 5.02
N GLN A 195 -14.62 -40.78 5.48
CA GLN A 195 -15.96 -40.64 6.06
C GLN A 195 -17.10 -41.04 5.09
N ILE A 196 -16.94 -40.79 3.79
CA ILE A 196 -17.89 -41.23 2.76
C ILE A 196 -17.87 -42.76 2.61
N GLN A 197 -16.70 -43.40 2.72
CA GLN A 197 -16.59 -44.86 2.71
C GLN A 197 -17.21 -45.47 3.96
N GLU A 198 -16.87 -44.96 5.15
CA GLU A 198 -17.49 -45.34 6.44
C GLU A 198 -19.01 -45.23 6.38
N LYS A 199 -19.55 -44.09 5.91
CA LYS A 199 -21.01 -43.90 5.77
C LYS A 199 -21.64 -44.92 4.81
N LYS A 200 -20.98 -45.29 3.72
CA LYS A 200 -21.49 -46.31 2.78
C LYS A 200 -21.52 -47.71 3.42
N LEU A 201 -20.52 -48.05 4.23
CA LEU A 201 -20.49 -49.31 4.98
C LEU A 201 -21.64 -49.35 6.00
N ILE A 202 -21.79 -48.30 6.81
CA ILE A 202 -22.89 -48.17 7.78
C ILE A 202 -24.26 -48.23 7.07
N GLN A 203 -24.42 -47.62 5.90
CA GLN A 203 -25.65 -47.72 5.12
C GLN A 203 -25.92 -49.13 4.58
N ALA A 204 -24.88 -49.89 4.20
CA ALA A 204 -25.04 -51.28 3.78
C ALA A 204 -25.45 -52.17 4.97
N GLU A 205 -24.79 -52.03 6.11
CA GLU A 205 -25.11 -52.74 7.36
C GLU A 205 -26.55 -52.43 7.84
N LEU A 206 -26.96 -51.17 7.80
CA LEU A 206 -28.35 -50.78 8.12
C LEU A 206 -29.37 -51.41 7.16
N LEU A 207 -29.10 -51.42 5.85
CA LEU A 207 -29.98 -52.06 4.86
C LEU A 207 -30.03 -53.59 5.00
N GLU A 208 -29.02 -54.22 5.60
CA GLU A 208 -29.03 -55.65 5.92
C GLU A 208 -29.86 -55.95 7.17
N GLU A 209 -29.76 -55.13 8.22
CA GLU A 209 -30.61 -55.24 9.42
C GLU A 209 -32.08 -54.85 9.12
N GLU A 210 -32.36 -53.86 8.28
CA GLU A 210 -33.72 -53.54 7.82
C GLU A 210 -34.38 -54.75 7.11
N LYS A 211 -33.68 -55.39 6.16
CA LYS A 211 -34.18 -56.62 5.49
C LYS A 211 -34.43 -57.76 6.48
N ARG A 212 -33.60 -57.88 7.51
CA ARG A 212 -33.77 -58.88 8.57
C ARG A 212 -35.01 -58.59 9.41
N LEU A 213 -35.26 -57.33 9.76
CA LEU A 213 -36.47 -56.90 10.46
C LEU A 213 -37.73 -57.11 9.60
N ASP A 214 -37.71 -56.71 8.33
CA ASP A 214 -38.82 -56.93 7.38
C ASP A 214 -39.15 -58.41 7.23
N ALA A 215 -38.14 -59.29 7.16
CA ALA A 215 -38.35 -60.73 7.12
C ALA A 215 -39.03 -61.27 8.40
N MET A 216 -38.71 -60.72 9.58
CA MET A 216 -39.41 -61.08 10.82
C MET A 216 -40.84 -60.54 10.84
N MET A 217 -41.05 -59.29 10.42
CA MET A 217 -42.39 -58.67 10.31
C MET A 217 -43.28 -59.41 9.31
N GLU A 218 -42.73 -59.90 8.20
CA GLU A 218 -43.46 -60.76 7.25
C GLU A 218 -43.88 -62.08 7.87
N VAL A 219 -43.02 -62.72 8.69
CA VAL A 219 -43.35 -63.96 9.41
C VAL A 219 -44.48 -63.70 10.42
N GLU A 220 -44.45 -62.58 11.13
CA GLU A 220 -45.54 -62.19 12.03
C GLU A 220 -46.84 -61.88 11.28
N ARG A 221 -46.77 -61.17 10.15
CA ARG A 221 -47.93 -60.89 9.28
C ARG A 221 -48.57 -62.18 8.75
N ARG A 222 -47.76 -63.17 8.35
CA ARG A 222 -48.24 -64.49 7.89
C ARG A 222 -48.97 -65.22 9.02
N LYS A 223 -48.36 -65.32 10.21
CA LYS A 223 -49.03 -65.88 11.40
C LYS A 223 -50.34 -65.16 11.74
N ALA A 224 -50.38 -63.84 11.64
CA ALA A 224 -51.60 -63.08 11.89
C ALA A 224 -52.70 -63.42 10.86
N LEU A 225 -52.36 -63.52 9.56
CA LEU A 225 -53.30 -63.98 8.54
C LEU A 225 -53.79 -65.41 8.79
N GLU A 226 -52.89 -66.35 9.11
CA GLU A 226 -53.25 -67.73 9.48
C GLU A 226 -54.25 -67.77 10.64
N THR A 227 -54.09 -66.92 11.67
CA THR A 227 -55.07 -66.83 12.78
C THR A 227 -56.42 -66.22 12.35
N VAL A 228 -56.43 -65.26 11.42
CA VAL A 228 -57.69 -64.68 10.89
C VAL A 228 -58.42 -65.69 10.00
N GLU A 229 -57.68 -66.43 9.16
CA GLU A 229 -58.24 -67.51 8.35
C GLU A 229 -58.88 -68.59 9.23
N GLN A 230 -58.22 -69.02 10.30
CA GLN A 230 -58.80 -69.95 11.30
C GLN A 230 -60.09 -69.40 11.94
N ILE A 231 -60.12 -68.11 12.30
CA ILE A 231 -61.33 -67.46 12.85
C ILE A 231 -62.47 -67.42 11.82
N ASP A 232 -62.16 -67.10 10.56
CA ASP A 232 -63.17 -67.03 9.51
C ASP A 232 -63.64 -68.41 9.03
N GLU A 233 -62.82 -69.46 9.13
CA GLU A 233 -63.25 -70.86 9.00
C GLU A 233 -64.24 -71.25 10.10
N LEU A 234 -63.95 -70.95 11.37
CA LEU A 234 -64.89 -71.17 12.48
C LEU A 234 -66.20 -70.41 12.27
N ARG A 235 -66.15 -69.16 11.79
CA ARG A 235 -67.35 -68.37 11.43
C ARG A 235 -68.10 -68.94 10.23
N LYS A 236 -67.41 -69.50 9.22
CA LYS A 236 -68.05 -70.22 8.10
C LYS A 236 -68.79 -71.45 8.62
N GLN A 237 -68.18 -72.24 9.50
CA GLN A 237 -68.82 -73.40 10.14
C GLN A 237 -70.06 -72.99 10.95
N GLN A 238 -69.98 -71.92 11.74
CA GLN A 238 -71.13 -71.36 12.47
C GLN A 238 -72.26 -70.85 11.56
N ARG A 239 -71.93 -70.23 10.41
CA ARG A 239 -72.93 -69.81 9.42
C ARG A 239 -73.61 -71.01 8.75
N ILE A 240 -72.85 -72.09 8.47
CA ILE A 240 -73.40 -73.32 7.88
C ILE A 240 -74.36 -74.00 8.86
N SER A 241 -74.00 -74.11 10.15
CA SER A 241 -74.90 -74.69 11.15
C SER A 241 -76.15 -73.83 11.40
N GLY A 242 -76.02 -72.50 11.44
CA GLY A 242 -77.16 -71.59 11.52
C GLY A 242 -78.09 -71.67 10.29
N MET A 243 -77.53 -71.76 9.09
CA MET A 243 -78.29 -71.98 7.84
C MET A 243 -79.06 -73.29 7.87
N GLN A 244 -78.44 -74.38 8.33
CA GLN A 244 -79.10 -75.69 8.47
C GLN A 244 -80.31 -75.62 9.42
N GLN A 245 -80.20 -74.88 10.52
CA GLN A 245 -81.32 -74.66 11.45
C GLN A 245 -82.48 -73.87 10.81
N ILE A 246 -82.18 -72.79 10.08
CA ILE A 246 -83.20 -71.99 9.37
C ILE A 246 -83.90 -72.81 8.28
N CYS A 247 -83.16 -73.61 7.51
CA CYS A 247 -83.75 -74.52 6.52
C CYS A 247 -84.69 -75.55 7.17
N GLY A 248 -84.39 -76.00 8.40
CA GLY A 248 -85.31 -76.81 9.19
C GLY A 248 -86.61 -76.07 9.55
N GLN A 249 -86.51 -74.83 10.03
CA GLN A 249 -87.66 -73.99 10.38
C GLN A 249 -88.52 -73.61 9.17
N ILE A 250 -87.92 -73.40 7.99
CA ILE A 250 -88.67 -73.10 6.76
C ILE A 250 -89.55 -74.29 6.36
N ARG A 251 -88.99 -75.52 6.37
CA ARG A 251 -89.76 -76.74 6.07
C ARG A 251 -90.97 -76.90 7.00
N GLN A 252 -90.76 -76.71 8.31
CA GLN A 252 -91.84 -76.76 9.30
C GLN A 252 -92.95 -75.73 9.01
N ARG A 253 -92.60 -74.49 8.61
CA ARG A 253 -93.58 -73.47 8.22
C ARG A 253 -94.26 -73.72 6.88
N GLU A 254 -93.57 -74.37 5.94
CA GLU A 254 -94.16 -74.79 4.67
C GLU A 254 -95.23 -75.86 4.88
N GLU A 255 -94.95 -76.84 5.77
CA GLU A 255 -95.91 -77.84 6.24
C GLU A 255 -97.12 -77.17 6.94
N GLU A 256 -96.90 -76.24 7.87
CA GLU A 256 -97.97 -75.46 8.53
C GLU A 256 -98.81 -74.64 7.53
N LYS A 257 -98.18 -74.04 6.52
CA LYS A 257 -98.87 -73.22 5.52
C LYS A 257 -99.75 -74.06 4.59
N GLN A 258 -99.28 -75.24 4.17
CA GLN A 258 -100.06 -76.16 3.35
C GLN A 258 -101.40 -76.49 4.03
N LEU A 259 -101.37 -76.82 5.32
CA LEU A 259 -102.56 -77.07 6.14
C LEU A 259 -103.50 -75.84 6.21
N GLN A 260 -102.98 -74.62 6.26
CA GLN A 260 -103.80 -73.40 6.29
C GLN A 260 -104.45 -73.06 4.94
N ASP A 261 -103.78 -73.33 3.83
CA ASP A 261 -104.32 -73.02 2.50
C ASP A 261 -105.41 -74.04 2.11
N GLU A 262 -105.29 -75.31 2.54
CA GLU A 262 -106.36 -76.32 2.43
C GLU A 262 -107.67 -75.89 3.13
N LEU A 263 -107.59 -75.22 4.29
CA LEU A 263 -108.76 -74.69 4.99
C LEU A 263 -109.43 -73.55 4.21
N LYS A 264 -108.65 -72.59 3.70
CA LYS A 264 -109.16 -71.43 2.94
C LYS A 264 -109.83 -71.82 1.63
N GLU A 265 -109.40 -72.91 1.00
CA GLU A 265 -110.08 -73.41 -0.21
C GLU A 265 -111.49 -73.91 0.06
N GLN A 266 -111.77 -74.44 1.25
CA GLN A 266 -113.11 -74.87 1.66
C GLN A 266 -114.03 -73.66 1.84
N GLU A 267 -113.56 -72.61 2.52
CA GLU A 267 -114.29 -71.34 2.68
C GLU A 267 -114.57 -70.64 1.34
N ARG A 268 -113.59 -70.60 0.43
CA ARG A 268 -113.73 -69.98 -0.90
C ARG A 268 -114.76 -70.66 -1.81
N ARG A 269 -115.09 -71.93 -1.58
CA ARG A 269 -116.17 -72.61 -2.32
C ARG A 269 -117.53 -72.07 -1.86
N GLN A 270 -117.75 -72.00 -0.54
CA GLN A 270 -118.99 -71.51 0.07
C GLN A 270 -119.30 -70.03 -0.30
N ILE A 271 -118.30 -69.18 -0.46
CA ILE A 271 -118.51 -67.76 -0.81
C ILE A 271 -118.98 -67.60 -2.27
N ARG A 272 -118.46 -68.39 -3.23
CA ARG A 272 -118.83 -68.27 -4.65
C ARG A 272 -120.29 -68.63 -4.90
N GLU A 273 -120.77 -69.72 -4.29
CA GLU A 273 -122.17 -70.17 -4.37
C GLU A 273 -123.18 -69.10 -3.90
N ASN A 274 -122.75 -68.20 -3.01
CA ASN A 274 -123.58 -67.07 -2.54
C ASN A 274 -123.53 -65.86 -3.47
N GLN A 275 -122.38 -65.59 -4.14
CA GLN A 275 -122.24 -64.46 -5.05
C GLN A 275 -123.00 -64.65 -6.37
N GLU A 276 -123.05 -65.88 -6.90
CA GLU A 276 -123.76 -66.20 -8.14
C GLU A 276 -125.25 -65.85 -8.06
N ARG A 277 -125.88 -66.08 -6.89
CA ARG A 277 -127.30 -65.76 -6.64
C ARG A 277 -127.61 -64.26 -6.72
N MET A 278 -126.72 -63.41 -6.21
CA MET A 278 -126.94 -61.94 -6.20
C MET A 278 -126.88 -61.33 -7.61
N ASN A 279 -125.96 -61.82 -8.45
CA ASN A 279 -125.73 -61.24 -9.79
C ASN A 279 -126.92 -61.41 -10.74
N GLU A 280 -127.73 -62.46 -10.56
CA GLU A 280 -128.94 -62.71 -11.35
C GLU A 280 -130.09 -61.74 -11.05
N GLU A 281 -130.04 -61.06 -9.89
CA GLU A 281 -131.03 -60.07 -9.48
C GLU A 281 -130.69 -58.68 -10.07
N ASP A 282 -129.41 -58.28 -10.01
CA ASP A 282 -128.94 -56.98 -10.48
C ASP A 282 -129.06 -56.77 -12.01
N LEU A 283 -128.84 -57.81 -12.81
CA LEU A 283 -128.95 -57.71 -14.28
C LEU A 283 -130.35 -57.23 -14.74
N LYS A 284 -131.41 -57.67 -14.05
CA LYS A 284 -132.81 -57.32 -14.35
C LYS A 284 -133.15 -55.86 -14.02
N ALA A 285 -132.32 -55.18 -13.21
CA ALA A 285 -132.50 -53.78 -12.86
C ALA A 285 -131.83 -52.80 -13.84
N LEU A 286 -130.74 -53.22 -14.51
CA LEU A 286 -129.95 -52.36 -15.39
C LEU A 286 -130.61 -52.08 -16.74
N GLU A 287 -131.35 -53.04 -17.30
CA GLU A 287 -132.01 -52.90 -18.60
C GLU A 287 -133.04 -51.75 -18.62
N LYS A 288 -133.77 -51.56 -17.52
CA LYS A 288 -134.80 -50.51 -17.39
C LYS A 288 -134.22 -49.10 -17.43
N LYS A 289 -133.04 -48.88 -16.84
CA LYS A 289 -132.41 -47.55 -16.74
C LYS A 289 -131.79 -47.03 -18.04
N ARG A 290 -131.50 -47.92 -19.01
CA ARG A 290 -130.85 -47.52 -20.28
C ARG A 290 -131.78 -46.83 -21.27
N ALA A 291 -133.08 -47.12 -21.22
CA ALA A 291 -134.07 -46.51 -22.11
C ALA A 291 -134.31 -45.01 -21.80
N GLU A 292 -134.22 -44.61 -20.54
CA GLU A 292 -134.53 -43.24 -20.08
C GLU A 292 -133.43 -42.23 -20.41
N GLN A 293 -132.17 -42.66 -20.50
CA GLN A 293 -131.02 -41.75 -20.67
C GLN A 293 -130.82 -41.23 -22.10
N GLN A 294 -131.31 -41.95 -23.11
CA GLN A 294 -131.06 -41.58 -24.52
C GLN A 294 -131.84 -40.32 -24.94
N TYR A 295 -133.00 -40.07 -24.33
CA TYR A 295 -133.87 -38.93 -24.66
C TYR A 295 -133.30 -37.58 -24.21
N LEU A 296 -132.40 -37.55 -23.21
CA LEU A 296 -131.90 -36.32 -22.58
C LEU A 296 -130.65 -35.73 -23.26
N HIS A 297 -130.01 -36.44 -24.19
CA HIS A 297 -128.70 -36.06 -24.73
C HIS A 297 -128.78 -35.08 -25.90
N GLU A 298 -129.87 -35.11 -26.68
CA GLU A 298 -129.98 -34.39 -27.95
C GLU A 298 -130.20 -32.88 -27.76
N GLU A 299 -130.82 -32.44 -26.66
CA GLU A 299 -131.13 -31.03 -26.39
C GLU A 299 -129.89 -30.18 -26.03
N VAL A 300 -128.85 -30.77 -25.45
CA VAL A 300 -127.69 -30.03 -24.91
C VAL A 300 -126.74 -29.53 -26.01
N MET A 301 -126.69 -30.20 -27.16
CA MET A 301 -125.72 -29.89 -28.22
C MET A 301 -125.98 -28.54 -28.93
N HIS A 302 -127.22 -28.04 -28.91
CA HIS A 302 -127.60 -26.86 -29.69
C HIS A 302 -127.12 -25.53 -29.10
N ILE A 303 -126.87 -25.47 -27.79
CA ILE A 303 -126.62 -24.21 -27.04
C ILE A 303 -125.14 -23.77 -27.08
N ASN A 304 -124.20 -24.70 -27.24
CA ASN A 304 -122.76 -24.39 -27.19
C ASN A 304 -122.20 -23.64 -28.41
N ALA A 305 -122.93 -23.56 -29.52
CA ALA A 305 -122.43 -22.95 -30.76
C ALA A 305 -122.39 -21.41 -30.75
N GLU A 306 -123.18 -20.76 -29.89
CA GLU A 306 -123.38 -19.30 -29.95
C GLU A 306 -122.30 -18.49 -29.21
N THR A 307 -121.64 -19.08 -28.21
CA THR A 307 -120.71 -18.38 -27.31
C THR A 307 -119.33 -18.06 -27.91
N MET A 308 -118.94 -18.69 -29.02
CA MET A 308 -117.59 -18.54 -29.60
C MET A 308 -117.37 -17.25 -30.38
N ARG A 309 -118.42 -16.59 -30.89
CA ARG A 309 -118.31 -15.38 -31.74
C ARG A 309 -117.93 -14.09 -31.00
N ALA A 310 -117.87 -14.11 -29.67
CA ALA A 310 -117.67 -12.91 -28.85
C ALA A 310 -116.20 -12.51 -28.63
N LYS A 311 -115.21 -13.36 -28.98
CA LYS A 311 -113.80 -13.18 -28.59
C LYS A 311 -112.93 -12.38 -29.57
N GLU A 312 -113.36 -12.17 -30.81
CA GLU A 312 -112.49 -11.60 -31.86
C GLU A 312 -112.35 -10.07 -31.79
N LYS A 313 -113.33 -9.35 -31.23
CA LYS A 313 -113.36 -7.88 -31.19
C LYS A 313 -112.36 -7.21 -30.22
N ARG A 314 -111.58 -7.96 -29.43
CA ARG A 314 -110.61 -7.41 -28.44
C ARG A 314 -109.18 -7.22 -28.97
N ARG A 315 -108.91 -7.46 -30.25
CA ARG A 315 -107.53 -7.47 -30.81
C ARG A 315 -107.13 -6.24 -31.65
N GLU A 316 -108.01 -5.25 -31.78
CA GLU A 316 -107.77 -4.10 -32.68
C GLU A 316 -107.32 -2.82 -31.96
N GLU A 317 -107.43 -2.73 -30.63
CA GLU A 317 -107.21 -1.50 -29.87
C GLU A 317 -105.73 -1.22 -29.51
N GLU A 318 -104.84 -2.22 -29.54
CA GLU A 318 -103.46 -2.10 -29.01
C GLU A 318 -102.44 -1.45 -29.98
N LYS A 319 -102.80 -1.19 -31.24
CA LYS A 319 -101.83 -0.73 -32.29
C LYS A 319 -101.63 0.78 -32.38
N LEU A 320 -102.30 1.59 -31.55
CA LEU A 320 -102.30 3.06 -31.64
C LEU A 320 -101.41 3.80 -30.63
N ALA A 321 -100.71 3.07 -29.74
CA ALA A 321 -99.95 3.67 -28.64
C ALA A 321 -98.50 4.08 -28.99
N ASP A 322 -97.81 3.34 -29.87
CA ASP A 322 -96.34 3.40 -29.99
C ASP A 322 -95.78 4.47 -30.96
N MET A 323 -96.64 5.29 -31.58
CA MET A 323 -96.27 6.22 -32.66
C MET A 323 -96.15 7.70 -32.24
N ARG A 324 -96.00 8.01 -30.95
CA ARG A 324 -95.86 9.40 -30.47
C ARG A 324 -94.43 9.78 -30.07
N ASP A 325 -94.08 9.80 -28.79
CA ASP A 325 -93.12 10.82 -28.33
C ASP A 325 -91.61 10.45 -28.35
N MET A 326 -91.18 9.78 -29.43
CA MET A 326 -89.77 9.80 -29.88
C MET A 326 -89.26 11.23 -30.18
N GLU A 327 -90.17 12.19 -30.35
CA GLU A 327 -89.87 13.60 -30.63
C GLU A 327 -89.37 14.39 -29.40
N TYR A 328 -89.49 13.87 -28.18
CA TYR A 328 -89.04 14.57 -26.97
C TYR A 328 -87.51 14.59 -26.79
N ILE A 329 -86.80 13.65 -27.42
CA ILE A 329 -85.35 13.44 -27.23
C ILE A 329 -84.50 14.52 -27.94
N GLN A 330 -84.96 15.04 -29.08
CA GLN A 330 -84.14 15.92 -29.93
C GLN A 330 -83.98 17.36 -29.38
N LYS A 331 -84.94 17.86 -28.59
CA LYS A 331 -84.96 19.26 -28.10
C LYS A 331 -84.11 19.52 -26.84
N LYS A 332 -83.43 18.49 -26.31
CA LYS A 332 -82.59 18.60 -25.10
C LYS A 332 -81.14 19.01 -25.38
N MET A 333 -80.60 18.60 -26.53
CA MET A 333 -79.16 18.72 -26.86
C MET A 333 -78.71 20.14 -27.21
N GLU A 334 -79.63 21.03 -27.60
CA GLU A 334 -79.29 22.39 -28.08
C GLU A 334 -78.95 23.39 -26.95
N ARG A 335 -79.28 23.08 -25.69
CA ARG A 335 -79.13 24.02 -24.56
C ARG A 335 -77.79 23.96 -23.83
N GLU A 336 -76.97 22.95 -24.09
CA GLU A 336 -75.70 22.75 -23.36
C GLU A 336 -74.50 23.36 -24.10
N ALA A 337 -74.58 23.53 -25.43
CA ALA A 337 -73.54 24.14 -26.26
C ALA A 337 -73.26 25.63 -25.94
N GLU A 338 -74.23 26.35 -25.34
CA GLU A 338 -74.09 27.78 -25.02
C GLU A 338 -73.20 28.07 -23.80
N TYR A 339 -72.85 27.06 -23.00
CA TYR A 339 -71.99 27.24 -21.82
C TYR A 339 -70.49 27.24 -22.14
N GLU A 340 -70.04 26.55 -23.20
CA GLU A 340 -68.61 26.47 -23.56
C GLU A 340 -68.05 27.78 -24.13
N ALA A 341 -68.89 28.57 -24.81
CA ALA A 341 -68.48 29.83 -25.44
C ALA A 341 -68.00 30.89 -24.42
N LYS A 342 -68.43 30.80 -23.15
CA LYS A 342 -68.18 31.83 -22.13
C LYS A 342 -66.76 31.79 -21.56
N GLN A 343 -66.05 30.64 -21.60
CA GLN A 343 -64.69 30.56 -21.04
C GLN A 343 -63.58 31.11 -21.96
N ARG A 344 -63.84 31.36 -23.25
CA ARG A 344 -62.80 31.84 -24.20
C ARG A 344 -62.54 33.35 -24.14
N ARG A 345 -63.33 34.14 -23.40
CA ARG A 345 -63.12 35.59 -23.25
C ARG A 345 -62.12 35.98 -22.16
N ILE A 346 -61.92 35.15 -21.12
CA ILE A 346 -61.13 35.50 -19.92
C ILE A 346 -59.60 35.44 -20.15
N LYS A 347 -59.13 34.84 -21.25
CA LYS A 347 -57.68 34.61 -21.51
C LYS A 347 -56.97 35.68 -22.33
N LYS A 348 -57.64 36.73 -22.85
CA LYS A 348 -57.01 37.73 -23.73
C LYS A 348 -56.59 39.04 -23.04
N ASP A 349 -57.12 39.33 -21.85
CA ASP A 349 -56.96 40.64 -21.23
C ASP A 349 -55.74 40.75 -20.26
N LYS A 350 -54.89 39.71 -20.18
CA LYS A 350 -53.78 39.64 -19.21
C LYS A 350 -52.36 39.70 -19.82
N GLU A 351 -52.23 39.88 -21.13
CA GLU A 351 -50.91 39.92 -21.80
C GLU A 351 -50.47 41.33 -22.29
N LEU A 352 -51.37 42.33 -22.23
CA LEU A 352 -51.10 43.67 -22.79
C LEU A 352 -50.35 44.66 -21.86
N GLU A 353 -50.07 44.29 -20.61
CA GLU A 353 -49.54 45.24 -19.60
C GLU A 353 -48.02 45.19 -19.38
N ILE A 354 -47.31 44.16 -19.86
CA ILE A 354 -45.88 43.96 -19.57
C ILE A 354 -44.94 44.60 -20.63
N ALA A 355 -45.46 44.98 -21.79
CA ALA A 355 -44.66 45.60 -22.86
C ALA A 355 -44.34 47.09 -22.64
N ARG A 356 -45.06 47.79 -21.75
CA ARG A 356 -45.03 49.26 -21.65
C ARG A 356 -43.85 49.83 -20.87
N LEU A 357 -43.15 49.02 -20.07
CA LEU A 357 -42.10 49.47 -19.12
C LEU A 357 -40.64 49.36 -19.62
N ARG A 358 -40.41 49.15 -20.92
CA ARG A 358 -39.05 49.17 -21.52
C ARG A 358 -38.76 50.36 -22.44
N ALA A 359 -39.72 51.25 -22.70
CA ALA A 359 -39.60 52.29 -23.73
C ALA A 359 -39.21 53.70 -23.22
N GLN A 360 -38.79 53.85 -21.95
CA GLN A 360 -38.60 55.17 -21.30
C GLN A 360 -37.15 55.54 -20.91
N GLN A 361 -36.12 54.76 -21.27
CA GLN A 361 -34.74 55.01 -20.83
C GLN A 361 -33.73 55.49 -21.90
N GLU A 362 -34.12 55.68 -23.16
CA GLU A 362 -33.18 56.08 -24.24
C GLU A 362 -33.16 57.58 -24.63
N ARG A 363 -34.05 58.44 -24.08
CA ARG A 363 -34.15 59.86 -24.49
C ARG A 363 -33.39 60.88 -23.61
N ALA A 364 -32.35 60.46 -22.91
CA ALA A 364 -31.65 61.28 -21.91
C ALA A 364 -30.17 61.61 -22.24
N LYS A 365 -29.70 61.43 -23.49
CA LYS A 365 -28.27 61.58 -23.84
C LYS A 365 -27.91 62.71 -24.82
N ASP A 366 -28.86 63.29 -25.55
CA ASP A 366 -28.56 64.16 -26.70
C ASP A 366 -28.85 65.67 -26.47
N TYR A 367 -28.56 66.19 -25.28
CA TYR A 367 -28.76 67.63 -24.94
C TYR A 367 -27.46 68.35 -24.54
N LYS A 368 -26.32 67.93 -25.12
CA LYS A 368 -24.99 68.49 -24.79
C LYS A 368 -24.09 68.81 -26.00
N ALA A 369 -24.67 68.83 -27.21
CA ALA A 369 -23.93 68.95 -28.47
C ALA A 369 -24.01 70.34 -29.16
N GLU A 370 -24.78 71.30 -28.63
CA GLU A 370 -25.19 72.52 -29.37
C GLU A 370 -24.64 73.86 -28.80
N GLN A 371 -23.55 73.89 -28.03
CA GLN A 371 -23.11 75.13 -27.33
C GLN A 371 -21.73 75.72 -27.69
N ASP A 372 -20.97 75.16 -28.64
CA ASP A 372 -19.55 75.54 -28.89
C ASP A 372 -19.24 76.43 -30.12
N GLU A 373 -20.21 76.80 -30.97
CA GLU A 373 -19.90 77.33 -32.33
C GLU A 373 -19.65 78.85 -32.50
N LEU A 374 -19.85 79.72 -31.50
CA LEU A 374 -20.03 81.18 -31.74
C LEU A 374 -18.92 82.18 -31.32
N ARG A 375 -17.72 81.75 -30.91
CA ARG A 375 -16.67 82.69 -30.38
C ARG A 375 -15.57 83.17 -31.36
N ALA A 376 -15.55 82.77 -32.63
CA ALA A 376 -14.29 82.73 -33.40
C ALA A 376 -13.86 83.94 -34.29
N ARG A 377 -14.58 85.07 -34.40
CA ARG A 377 -14.48 85.95 -35.62
C ARG A 377 -14.12 87.47 -35.52
N ARG A 378 -13.56 88.05 -34.44
CA ARG A 378 -13.48 89.55 -34.30
C ARG A 378 -12.10 90.27 -34.15
N ASN A 379 -10.94 89.63 -34.29
CA ASN A 379 -9.67 90.17 -33.71
C ASN A 379 -8.60 90.80 -34.66
N GLN A 380 -8.87 91.44 -35.83
CA GLN A 380 -7.81 91.61 -36.87
C GLN A 380 -7.29 92.99 -37.40
N GLU A 381 -7.83 94.21 -37.12
CA GLU A 381 -7.61 95.37 -38.07
C GLU A 381 -6.89 96.71 -37.64
N ILE A 382 -6.33 96.92 -36.44
CA ILE A 382 -6.20 98.30 -35.83
C ILE A 382 -4.93 99.21 -36.08
N ASN A 383 -3.93 98.91 -36.94
CA ASN A 383 -2.51 99.23 -36.59
C ASN A 383 -1.70 100.47 -37.17
N ASP A 384 -2.18 101.30 -38.11
CA ASP A 384 -1.38 101.68 -39.31
C ASP A 384 -0.36 102.89 -39.38
N ARG A 385 -0.37 104.01 -38.58
CA ARG A 385 0.20 105.35 -39.05
C ARG A 385 1.10 106.20 -38.12
N LYS A 386 1.82 107.23 -38.70
CA LYS A 386 2.61 108.42 -38.14
C LYS A 386 4.16 108.41 -38.45
N TRP A 387 4.81 109.47 -39.01
CA TRP A 387 6.25 109.36 -39.44
C TRP A 387 7.29 110.55 -39.41
N ARG A 388 7.28 111.54 -40.34
CA ARG A 388 8.47 112.25 -40.94
C ARG A 388 9.17 113.44 -40.17
N LEU A 389 10.01 114.25 -40.90
CA LEU A 389 10.90 115.40 -40.51
C LEU A 389 12.29 115.00 -39.91
N LYS A 390 13.02 115.88 -39.18
CA LYS A 390 14.32 115.64 -38.48
C LYS A 390 15.61 115.35 -39.33
N GLU A 391 16.38 116.35 -39.82
CA GLU A 391 17.50 116.07 -40.80
C GLU A 391 18.91 116.73 -40.65
N LYS A 392 19.11 118.04 -40.37
CA LYS A 392 20.39 118.73 -40.76
C LYS A 392 21.35 119.27 -39.67
N GLU A 393 20.86 119.71 -38.51
CA GLU A 393 21.67 120.03 -37.30
C GLU A 393 22.58 118.86 -36.87
N GLN A 394 22.23 117.68 -37.38
CA GLN A 394 22.97 116.45 -37.33
C GLN A 394 24.39 116.55 -37.93
N ALA A 395 24.79 117.52 -38.76
CA ALA A 395 26.06 117.43 -39.52
C ALA A 395 27.37 117.66 -38.72
N GLU A 396 27.50 118.74 -37.93
CA GLU A 396 28.72 118.94 -37.10
C GLU A 396 28.66 118.12 -35.81
N ARG A 397 27.44 117.88 -35.30
CA ARG A 397 27.18 116.80 -34.36
C ARG A 397 27.77 115.49 -34.89
N ARG A 398 27.39 115.04 -36.09
CA ARG A 398 27.98 113.85 -36.77
C ARG A 398 29.50 113.90 -36.85
N ALA A 399 30.17 115.05 -36.94
CA ALA A 399 31.63 115.12 -37.05
C ALA A 399 32.36 114.94 -35.70
N GLN A 400 31.89 115.58 -34.62
CA GLN A 400 32.43 115.37 -33.27
C GLN A 400 31.95 114.03 -32.68
N GLU A 401 30.72 113.63 -32.98
CA GLU A 401 30.24 112.26 -32.86
C GLU A 401 31.17 111.33 -33.65
N GLU A 402 31.57 111.61 -34.89
CA GLU A 402 32.49 110.73 -35.65
C GLU A 402 33.86 110.59 -34.98
N ALA A 403 34.44 111.66 -34.43
CA ALA A 403 35.73 111.58 -33.74
C ALA A 403 35.63 110.78 -32.43
N THR A 404 34.60 111.05 -31.61
CA THR A 404 34.33 110.29 -30.38
C THR A 404 33.92 108.85 -30.67
N LEU A 405 33.15 108.61 -31.74
CA LEU A 405 32.80 107.29 -32.26
C LEU A 405 34.02 106.57 -32.82
N ARG A 406 35.01 107.24 -33.43
CA ARG A 406 36.26 106.60 -33.88
C ARG A 406 37.12 106.17 -32.69
N ALA A 407 37.27 107.02 -31.67
CA ALA A 407 37.95 106.65 -30.43
C ALA A 407 37.22 105.52 -29.70
N ALA A 408 35.91 105.68 -29.44
CA ALA A 408 35.06 104.65 -28.84
C ALA A 408 34.98 103.37 -29.70
N ARG A 409 35.18 103.44 -31.02
CA ARG A 409 35.26 102.27 -31.90
C ARG A 409 36.61 101.58 -31.85
N LEU A 410 37.72 102.31 -31.65
CA LEU A 410 39.02 101.70 -31.36
C LEU A 410 39.03 101.05 -29.97
N GLU A 411 38.49 101.73 -28.96
CA GLU A 411 38.29 101.16 -27.62
C GLU A 411 37.33 99.96 -27.66
N GLN A 412 36.23 100.03 -28.43
CA GLN A 412 35.33 98.90 -28.64
C GLN A 412 36.01 97.78 -29.42
N VAL A 413 36.89 98.07 -30.40
CA VAL A 413 37.66 97.04 -31.11
C VAL A 413 38.63 96.37 -30.17
N HIS A 414 39.45 97.09 -29.40
CA HIS A 414 40.36 96.49 -28.43
C HIS A 414 39.61 95.76 -27.31
N HIS A 415 38.48 96.28 -26.84
CA HIS A 415 37.63 95.56 -25.89
C HIS A 415 37.05 94.29 -26.52
N LYS A 416 36.59 94.33 -27.78
CA LYS A 416 36.15 93.13 -28.53
C LYS A 416 37.28 92.15 -28.75
N GLU A 417 38.47 92.58 -29.12
CA GLU A 417 39.65 91.72 -29.31
C GLU A 417 40.05 91.04 -27.99
N HIS A 418 40.06 91.79 -26.88
CA HIS A 418 40.30 91.24 -25.55
C HIS A 418 39.21 90.26 -25.13
N MET A 419 37.93 90.60 -25.32
CA MET A 419 36.80 89.71 -25.02
C MET A 419 36.83 88.45 -25.88
N LEU A 420 37.07 88.55 -27.19
CA LEU A 420 37.25 87.42 -28.11
C LEU A 420 38.45 86.55 -27.74
N SER A 421 39.55 87.15 -27.24
CA SER A 421 40.71 86.40 -26.73
C SER A 421 40.35 85.63 -25.45
N MET A 422 39.63 86.27 -24.52
CA MET A 422 39.11 85.61 -23.32
C MET A 422 38.08 84.53 -23.65
N GLU A 423 37.20 84.75 -24.62
CA GLU A 423 36.19 83.80 -25.10
C GLU A 423 36.86 82.60 -25.76
N ALA A 424 37.78 82.80 -26.71
CA ALA A 424 38.56 81.71 -27.30
C ALA A 424 39.40 80.95 -26.26
N GLY A 425 39.88 81.63 -25.20
CA GLY A 425 40.53 81.00 -24.05
C GLY A 425 39.58 80.14 -23.22
N ARG A 426 38.36 80.63 -22.95
CA ARG A 426 37.29 79.91 -22.26
C ARG A 426 36.82 78.71 -23.07
N GLU A 427 36.55 78.88 -24.35
CA GLU A 427 36.14 77.83 -25.30
C GLU A 427 37.18 76.72 -25.39
N LYS A 428 38.48 77.05 -25.50
CA LYS A 428 39.55 76.04 -25.45
C LYS A 428 39.58 75.31 -24.12
N ALA A 429 39.49 76.02 -22.98
CA ALA A 429 39.46 75.41 -21.67
C ALA A 429 38.19 74.57 -21.43
N GLU A 430 37.06 74.90 -22.03
CA GLU A 430 35.82 74.11 -22.01
C GLU A 430 35.92 72.89 -22.91
N PHE A 431 36.42 73.04 -24.13
CA PHE A 431 36.69 71.94 -25.06
C PHE A 431 37.67 70.93 -24.45
N GLU A 432 38.76 71.38 -23.83
CA GLU A 432 39.69 70.49 -23.12
C GLU A 432 39.03 69.81 -21.91
N ARG A 433 38.19 70.51 -21.15
CA ARG A 433 37.45 69.89 -20.03
C ARG A 433 36.46 68.84 -20.53
N VAL A 434 35.73 69.12 -21.62
CA VAL A 434 34.81 68.17 -22.26
C VAL A 434 35.58 66.98 -22.84
N LEU A 435 36.72 67.20 -23.51
CA LEU A 435 37.53 66.14 -24.08
C LEU A 435 38.14 65.23 -22.99
N ARG A 436 38.65 65.80 -21.89
CA ARG A 436 39.12 65.02 -20.73
C ARG A 436 37.98 64.23 -20.08
N ALA A 437 36.81 64.83 -19.91
CA ALA A 437 35.63 64.15 -19.40
C ALA A 437 35.18 63.01 -20.34
N GLN A 438 35.20 63.22 -21.66
CA GLN A 438 34.90 62.18 -22.66
C GLN A 438 35.91 61.03 -22.60
N GLN A 439 37.22 61.33 -22.57
CA GLN A 439 38.28 60.33 -22.40
C GLN A 439 38.11 59.53 -21.11
N GLU A 440 37.76 60.19 -20.00
CA GLU A 440 37.50 59.53 -18.73
C GLU A 440 36.21 58.69 -18.75
N THR A 441 35.14 59.14 -19.40
CA THR A 441 33.95 58.30 -19.58
C THR A 441 34.24 57.09 -20.46
N ALA A 442 35.06 57.23 -21.51
CA ALA A 442 35.45 56.14 -22.38
C ALA A 442 36.37 55.11 -21.68
N SER A 443 37.28 55.54 -20.81
CA SER A 443 38.09 54.62 -20.00
C SER A 443 37.24 53.90 -18.96
N ARG A 444 36.35 54.62 -18.24
CA ARG A 444 35.39 54.05 -17.30
C ARG A 444 34.43 53.05 -17.96
N GLN A 445 33.98 53.32 -19.19
CA GLN A 445 33.15 52.40 -19.99
C GLN A 445 33.94 51.13 -20.35
N LYS A 446 35.14 51.24 -20.92
CA LYS A 446 36.00 50.08 -21.23
C LYS A 446 36.30 49.23 -20.00
N GLU A 447 36.63 49.86 -18.86
CA GLU A 447 36.80 49.14 -17.60
C GLU A 447 35.53 48.43 -17.14
N ALA A 448 34.35 49.03 -17.32
CA ALA A 448 33.07 48.42 -16.97
C ALA A 448 32.74 47.23 -17.88
N GLU A 449 32.97 47.36 -19.18
CA GLU A 449 32.83 46.29 -20.17
C GLU A 449 33.78 45.13 -19.88
N GLU A 450 35.07 45.38 -19.60
CA GLU A 450 36.01 44.35 -19.16
C GLU A 450 35.56 43.66 -17.87
N LYS A 451 35.09 44.42 -16.87
CA LYS A 451 34.57 43.86 -15.62
C LYS A 451 33.31 43.02 -15.87
N GLN A 452 32.44 43.41 -16.81
CA GLN A 452 31.28 42.62 -17.22
C GLN A 452 31.68 41.36 -17.98
N HIS A 453 32.59 41.43 -18.95
CA HIS A 453 33.12 40.26 -19.67
C HIS A 453 33.79 39.26 -18.73
N ARG A 454 34.64 39.73 -17.79
CA ARG A 454 35.27 38.85 -16.77
C ARG A 454 34.23 38.22 -15.84
N ARG A 455 33.16 38.93 -15.49
CA ARG A 455 32.02 38.37 -14.71
C ARG A 455 31.24 37.33 -15.53
N ALA A 456 30.97 37.61 -16.80
CA ALA A 456 30.27 36.70 -17.71
C ALA A 456 31.08 35.41 -17.97
N GLN A 457 32.39 35.52 -18.16
CA GLN A 457 33.31 34.38 -18.26
C GLN A 457 33.29 33.53 -16.99
N ARG A 458 33.50 34.13 -15.81
CA ARG A 458 33.42 33.42 -14.52
C ARG A 458 32.06 32.75 -14.29
N HIS A 459 30.97 33.40 -14.68
CA HIS A 459 29.63 32.84 -14.60
C HIS A 459 29.43 31.66 -15.58
N ALA A 460 29.92 31.78 -16.82
CA ALA A 460 29.88 30.70 -17.79
C ALA A 460 30.72 29.48 -17.36
N ASP A 461 31.89 29.70 -16.76
CA ASP A 461 32.74 28.63 -16.23
C ASP A 461 32.12 27.98 -14.99
N ALA A 462 31.50 28.75 -14.10
CA ALA A 462 30.72 28.21 -12.99
C ALA A 462 29.51 27.38 -13.49
N LEU A 463 28.80 27.82 -14.53
CA LEU A 463 27.72 27.03 -15.15
C LEU A 463 28.26 25.73 -15.78
N ARG A 464 29.41 25.77 -16.46
CA ARG A 464 30.07 24.56 -17.01
C ARG A 464 30.48 23.59 -15.90
N GLN A 465 30.97 24.08 -14.77
CA GLN A 465 31.28 23.26 -13.60
C GLN A 465 30.01 22.64 -13.03
N GLN A 466 28.96 23.42 -12.78
CA GLN A 466 27.66 22.93 -12.30
C GLN A 466 27.01 21.90 -13.26
N MET A 467 27.17 22.07 -14.58
CA MET A 467 26.71 21.06 -15.54
C MET A 467 27.48 19.75 -15.40
N ARG A 468 28.82 19.79 -15.35
CA ARG A 468 29.64 18.59 -15.14
C ARG A 468 29.35 17.90 -13.81
N GLU A 469 29.19 18.66 -12.73
CA GLU A 469 28.81 18.14 -11.42
C GLU A 469 27.43 17.47 -11.47
N ARG A 470 26.42 18.11 -12.09
CA ARG A 470 25.09 17.51 -12.30
C ARG A 470 25.13 16.27 -13.17
N GLU A 471 25.94 16.24 -14.23
CA GLU A 471 26.12 15.07 -15.10
C GLU A 471 26.77 13.91 -14.35
N LEU A 472 27.79 14.17 -13.53
CA LEU A 472 28.44 13.18 -12.67
C LEU A 472 27.51 12.69 -11.56
N CYS A 473 26.79 13.57 -10.87
CA CYS A 473 25.78 13.19 -9.88
C CYS A 473 24.65 12.38 -10.50
N ALA A 474 24.14 12.76 -11.68
CA ALA A 474 23.11 11.99 -12.38
C ALA A 474 23.64 10.64 -12.90
N ALA A 475 24.93 10.55 -13.25
CA ALA A 475 25.57 9.28 -13.60
C ALA A 475 25.79 8.38 -12.37
N ALA A 476 26.13 8.95 -11.21
CA ALA A 476 26.23 8.24 -9.94
C ALA A 476 24.85 7.74 -9.49
N GLN A 477 23.84 8.60 -9.45
CA GLN A 477 22.45 8.23 -9.15
C GLN A 477 21.93 7.14 -10.09
N ARG A 478 22.21 7.22 -11.40
CA ARG A 478 21.88 6.11 -12.31
C ARG A 478 22.56 4.80 -11.89
N ARG A 479 23.87 4.82 -11.61
CA ARG A 479 24.61 3.63 -11.14
C ARG A 479 24.04 3.08 -9.83
N GLU A 480 23.70 3.95 -8.88
CA GLU A 480 23.03 3.59 -7.62
C GLU A 480 21.68 2.91 -7.90
N THR A 481 20.80 3.52 -8.70
CA THR A 481 19.50 2.89 -9.06
C THR A 481 19.65 1.58 -9.83
N PHE A 482 20.68 1.41 -10.65
CA PHE A 482 20.98 0.13 -11.31
C PHE A 482 21.50 -0.91 -10.30
N GLN A 483 22.39 -0.53 -9.38
CA GLN A 483 22.88 -1.42 -8.31
C GLN A 483 21.75 -1.81 -7.35
N GLU A 484 20.83 -0.91 -7.02
CA GLU A 484 19.62 -1.21 -6.26
C GLU A 484 18.71 -2.17 -7.04
N ALA A 485 18.50 -1.96 -8.34
CA ALA A 485 17.71 -2.87 -9.18
C ALA A 485 18.34 -4.27 -9.31
N ASP A 486 19.67 -4.36 -9.44
CA ASP A 486 20.42 -5.62 -9.46
C ASP A 486 20.31 -6.31 -8.09
N GLN A 487 20.52 -5.60 -6.99
CA GLN A 487 20.34 -6.13 -5.63
C GLN A 487 18.91 -6.61 -5.37
N LEU A 488 17.89 -5.87 -5.81
CA LEU A 488 16.48 -6.29 -5.70
C LEU A 488 16.21 -7.54 -6.55
N THR A 489 16.83 -7.64 -7.73
CA THR A 489 16.74 -8.83 -8.60
C THR A 489 17.43 -10.04 -7.97
N GLU A 490 18.61 -9.87 -7.37
CA GLU A 490 19.30 -10.92 -6.62
C GLU A 490 18.54 -11.34 -5.36
N GLN A 491 18.00 -10.39 -4.59
CA GLN A 491 17.15 -10.68 -3.43
C GLN A 491 15.87 -11.42 -3.85
N ALA A 492 15.24 -11.04 -4.96
CA ALA A 492 14.09 -11.75 -5.51
C ALA A 492 14.45 -13.18 -5.95
N ARG A 493 15.61 -13.39 -6.61
CA ARG A 493 16.12 -14.73 -6.95
C ARG A 493 16.40 -15.57 -5.69
N GLN A 494 17.10 -15.03 -4.70
CA GLN A 494 17.38 -15.72 -3.43
C GLN A 494 16.10 -16.04 -2.66
N ARG A 495 15.08 -15.18 -2.73
CA ARG A 495 13.76 -15.44 -2.16
C ARG A 495 13.05 -16.58 -2.91
N GLN A 496 13.06 -16.56 -4.24
CA GLN A 496 12.49 -17.62 -5.07
C GLN A 496 13.16 -18.98 -4.82
N THR A 497 14.49 -19.06 -4.71
CA THR A 497 15.17 -20.34 -4.39
C THR A 497 14.84 -20.83 -2.99
N ARG A 498 14.84 -19.94 -1.97
CA ARG A 498 14.41 -20.30 -0.61
C ARG A 498 12.97 -20.82 -0.58
N LEU A 499 12.04 -20.10 -1.23
CA LEU A 499 10.64 -20.51 -1.33
C LEU A 499 10.48 -21.86 -2.04
N HIS A 500 11.26 -22.11 -3.10
CA HIS A 500 11.30 -23.41 -3.78
C HIS A 500 11.77 -24.53 -2.85
N GLU A 501 12.92 -24.37 -2.20
CA GLU A 501 13.46 -25.35 -1.24
C GLU A 501 12.47 -25.65 -0.11
N ILE A 502 11.80 -24.63 0.45
CA ILE A 502 10.85 -24.80 1.55
C ILE A 502 9.57 -25.48 1.04
N ARG A 503 9.11 -25.14 -0.17
CA ARG A 503 7.99 -25.82 -0.82
C ARG A 503 8.31 -27.29 -1.08
N GLU A 504 9.51 -27.61 -1.58
CA GLU A 504 9.96 -29.00 -1.77
C GLU A 504 10.02 -29.74 -0.43
N LYS A 505 10.60 -29.14 0.61
CA LYS A 505 10.61 -29.70 1.98
C LYS A 505 9.19 -29.96 2.49
N LYS A 506 8.26 -29.00 2.36
CA LYS A 506 6.85 -29.19 2.76
C LYS A 506 6.16 -30.29 1.94
N LEU A 507 6.41 -30.40 0.64
CA LEU A 507 5.87 -31.47 -0.21
C LEU A 507 6.45 -32.85 0.17
N GLN A 508 7.74 -32.91 0.52
CA GLN A 508 8.38 -34.10 1.07
C GLN A 508 7.82 -34.45 2.45
N GLU A 509 7.60 -33.48 3.34
CA GLU A 509 6.93 -33.67 4.63
C GLU A 509 5.53 -34.26 4.46
N LEU A 510 4.74 -33.83 3.46
CA LEU A 510 3.47 -34.48 3.14
C LEU A 510 3.67 -35.94 2.73
N ARG A 511 4.57 -36.19 1.77
CA ARG A 511 4.86 -37.54 1.26
C ARG A 511 5.39 -38.49 2.35
N CYS A 512 6.17 -37.98 3.32
CA CYS A 512 6.84 -38.77 4.35
C CYS A 512 6.05 -38.88 5.66
N VAL A 513 5.55 -37.76 6.19
CA VAL A 513 4.82 -37.71 7.48
C VAL A 513 3.38 -38.19 7.31
N SER A 514 2.80 -38.02 6.12
CA SER A 514 1.40 -38.39 5.86
C SER A 514 1.27 -39.72 5.12
N THR A 515 1.78 -40.80 5.71
CA THR A 515 1.55 -42.18 5.23
C THR A 515 0.07 -42.56 5.10
N GLY A 516 -0.85 -41.77 5.68
CA GLY A 516 -2.30 -41.89 5.50
C GLY A 516 -2.93 -41.05 4.36
N ILE A 517 -2.19 -40.15 3.70
CA ILE A 517 -2.72 -39.36 2.56
C ILE A 517 -2.30 -40.03 1.26
N SER A 518 -3.29 -40.43 0.44
CA SER A 518 -3.02 -41.04 -0.87
C SER A 518 -2.24 -40.08 -1.78
N GLU A 519 -1.27 -40.63 -2.51
CA GLU A 519 -0.44 -39.93 -3.51
C GLU A 519 -1.27 -39.10 -4.51
N LYS A 520 -2.52 -39.51 -4.77
CA LYS A 520 -3.50 -38.75 -5.57
C LYS A 520 -3.68 -37.30 -5.09
N TYR A 521 -3.82 -37.08 -3.79
CA TYR A 521 -4.01 -35.75 -3.21
C TYR A 521 -2.68 -34.98 -3.15
N CYS A 522 -1.56 -35.66 -2.87
CA CYS A 522 -0.22 -35.05 -2.93
C CYS A 522 0.08 -34.50 -4.33
N GLY A 523 -0.13 -35.31 -5.38
CA GLY A 523 0.01 -34.88 -6.78
C GLY A 523 -1.02 -33.83 -7.22
N GLU A 524 -2.14 -33.65 -6.50
CA GLU A 524 -3.04 -32.51 -6.71
C GLU A 524 -2.52 -31.23 -6.06
N VAL A 525 -2.00 -31.28 -4.83
CA VAL A 525 -1.32 -30.15 -4.18
C VAL A 525 -0.14 -29.66 -5.02
N GLU A 526 0.68 -30.58 -5.54
CA GLU A 526 1.85 -30.25 -6.37
C GLU A 526 1.46 -29.53 -7.67
N ARG A 527 0.45 -30.04 -8.40
CA ARG A 527 -0.07 -29.40 -9.61
C ARG A 527 -0.68 -28.03 -9.31
N ARG A 528 -1.50 -27.90 -8.26
CA ARG A 528 -2.13 -26.64 -7.86
C ARG A 528 -1.09 -25.60 -7.43
N ALA A 529 -0.09 -26.00 -6.65
CA ALA A 529 1.02 -25.13 -6.27
C ALA A 529 1.88 -24.72 -7.49
N GLY A 530 2.05 -25.61 -8.48
CA GLY A 530 2.72 -25.31 -9.76
C GLY A 530 1.96 -24.29 -10.61
N GLY A 531 0.63 -24.34 -10.57
CA GLY A 531 -0.24 -23.34 -11.19
C GLY A 531 -0.14 -21.96 -10.51
N CYS A 532 -0.09 -21.91 -9.18
CA CYS A 532 -0.01 -20.65 -8.43
C CYS A 532 1.27 -19.85 -8.76
N THR A 533 2.39 -20.53 -9.03
CA THR A 533 3.66 -19.90 -9.46
C THR A 533 3.64 -19.37 -10.90
N LEU A 534 2.64 -19.72 -11.71
CA LEU A 534 2.49 -19.23 -13.10
C LEU A 534 1.52 -18.04 -13.20
N THR A 535 0.64 -17.85 -12.21
CA THR A 535 -0.28 -16.71 -12.13
C THR A 535 0.38 -15.41 -11.65
N THR A 536 1.57 -15.50 -11.07
CA THR A 536 2.43 -14.35 -10.71
C THR A 536 3.51 -14.10 -11.77
N ARG A 537 3.10 -13.97 -13.03
CA ARG A 537 3.88 -13.19 -14.01
C ARG A 537 3.63 -11.68 -13.75
N PRO A 538 4.66 -10.84 -13.92
CA PRO A 538 4.56 -9.39 -13.68
C PRO A 538 3.62 -8.69 -14.66
#